data_AF-A0A3D0UKP1-F1
#
_entry.id   AF-A0A3D0UKP1-F1
#
_cell.length_a   1.000
_cell.length_b   1.000
_cell.length_c   1.000
_cell.angle_alpha   90.00
_cell.angle_beta   90.00
_cell.angle_gamma   90.00
#
_symmetry.space_group_name_H-M   'P 1'
#
loop_
_entity.id
_entity.type
_entity.pdbx_description
1 polymer ?
#
loop_
_entity_poly.entity_id
_entity_poly.type
_entity_poly.pdbx_seq_one_letter_code
_entity_poly.pdbx_strand_id
1 'polypeptide(L)'
;MITLLTTLASFLAGGLPKILDFFQDKSDKKHELEMAMLQKERELEILAKGYAAQARVEEIRTDQISIQAHAQERQSLYQHDIEIGKGASQWIINLRASVRPVITYGLFLLLVLIDVFGLYYAISTGVQFVDAMNQIWDDDAQLIWASVVAFWFGSQAFSKR
;
A
#
# COMPACT_ATOMS: atom_id res chain seq x y z
N MET A 1 16.12 56.42 74.81
CA MET A 1 15.94 55.03 74.33
C MET A 1 15.08 54.91 73.07
N ILE A 2 14.44 55.98 72.59
CA ILE A 2 13.70 56.00 71.31
C ILE A 2 14.65 56.00 70.09
N THR A 3 15.85 56.55 70.24
CA THR A 3 16.88 56.67 69.18
C THR A 3 17.46 55.34 68.70
N LEU A 4 17.50 54.30 69.55
CA LEU A 4 17.95 52.95 69.19
C LEU A 4 16.89 52.18 68.38
N LEU A 5 15.61 52.39 68.68
CA LEU A 5 14.51 51.79 67.93
C LEU A 5 14.36 52.43 66.54
N THR A 6 14.58 53.74 66.41
CA THR A 6 14.55 54.43 65.10
C THR A 6 15.73 54.08 64.19
N THR A 7 16.92 53.83 64.75
CA THR A 7 18.08 53.38 63.95
C THR A 7 17.93 51.93 63.49
N LEU A 8 17.36 51.06 64.31
CA LEU A 8 17.02 49.69 63.92
C LEU A 8 15.91 49.65 62.86
N ALA A 9 14.90 50.52 62.97
CA ALA A 9 13.83 50.64 61.97
C ALA A 9 14.34 51.21 60.64
N SER A 10 15.23 52.20 60.64
CA SER A 10 15.88 52.71 59.42
C SER A 10 16.82 51.69 58.76
N PHE A 11 17.48 50.84 59.55
CA PHE A 11 18.30 49.74 59.03
C PHE A 11 17.44 48.63 58.40
N LEU A 12 16.31 48.27 59.02
CA LEU A 12 15.33 47.34 58.45
C LEU A 12 14.62 47.90 57.21
N ALA A 13 14.29 49.19 57.20
CA ALA A 13 13.68 49.86 56.05
C ALA A 13 14.64 50.00 54.86
N GLY A 14 15.95 50.08 55.09
CA GLY A 14 16.98 50.06 54.05
C GLY A 14 17.40 48.66 53.59
N GLY A 15 17.17 47.63 54.42
CA GLY A 15 17.45 46.22 54.10
C GLY A 15 16.31 45.49 53.38
N LEU A 16 15.06 45.93 53.56
CA LEU A 16 13.88 45.39 52.86
C LEU A 16 13.98 45.48 51.31
N PRO A 17 14.41 46.61 50.72
CA PRO A 17 14.57 46.75 49.28
C PRO A 17 15.54 45.71 48.72
N LYS A 18 16.66 45.49 49.40
CA LYS A 18 17.72 44.58 48.95
C LYS A 18 17.32 43.10 49.01
N ILE A 19 16.43 42.72 49.92
CA ILE A 19 15.84 41.38 49.99
C ILE A 19 14.79 41.20 48.89
N LEU A 20 14.02 42.24 48.59
CA LEU A 20 13.08 42.25 47.47
C LEU A 20 13.81 42.15 46.12
N ASP A 21 14.90 42.90 45.93
CA ASP A 21 15.74 42.85 44.72
C ASP A 21 16.35 41.45 44.52
N PHE A 22 16.82 40.80 45.59
CA PHE A 22 17.34 39.42 45.51
C PHE A 22 16.26 38.40 45.13
N PHE A 23 15.02 38.60 45.57
CA PHE A 23 13.88 37.78 45.17
C PHE A 23 13.47 38.04 43.71
N GLN A 24 13.54 39.29 43.23
CA GLN A 24 13.30 39.66 41.83
C GLN A 24 14.38 39.11 40.89
N ASP A 25 15.67 39.27 41.22
CA ASP A 25 16.78 38.67 40.46
C ASP A 25 16.64 37.15 40.34
N LYS A 26 16.13 36.50 41.39
CA LYS A 26 15.89 35.06 41.39
C LYS A 26 14.66 34.67 40.55
N SER A 27 13.62 35.50 40.50
CA SER A 27 12.48 35.27 39.59
C SER A 27 12.90 35.47 38.14
N ASP A 28 13.71 36.48 37.85
CA ASP A 28 14.15 36.81 36.49
C ASP A 28 15.08 35.74 35.93
N LYS A 29 16.05 35.27 36.72
CA LYS A 29 16.91 34.12 36.34
C LYS A 29 16.12 32.83 36.14
N LYS A 30 15.06 32.61 36.94
CA LYS A 30 14.16 31.46 36.73
C LYS A 30 13.40 31.60 35.42
N HIS A 31 12.92 32.80 35.11
CA HIS A 31 12.22 33.08 33.86
C HIS A 31 13.14 32.94 32.64
N GLU A 32 14.37 33.44 32.71
CA GLU A 32 15.38 33.26 31.66
C GLU A 32 15.71 31.79 31.44
N LEU A 33 15.86 31.02 32.52
CA LEU A 33 16.12 29.58 32.46
C LEU A 33 14.92 28.82 31.89
N GLU A 34 13.70 29.19 32.27
CA GLU A 34 12.46 28.62 31.73
C GLU A 34 12.31 28.92 30.24
N MET A 35 12.62 30.15 29.81
CA MET A 35 12.64 30.53 28.40
C MET A 35 13.70 29.77 27.61
N ALA A 36 14.90 29.56 28.16
CA ALA A 36 15.94 28.75 27.54
C ALA A 36 15.56 27.27 27.45
N MET A 37 14.90 26.73 28.49
CA MET A 37 14.35 25.36 28.47
C MET A 37 13.27 25.20 27.40
N LEU A 38 12.35 26.16 27.29
CA LEU A 38 11.29 26.16 26.28
C LEU A 38 11.85 26.25 24.85
N GLN A 39 12.90 27.05 24.64
CA GLN A 39 13.60 27.10 23.34
C GLN A 39 14.26 25.77 23.02
N LYS A 40 14.98 25.18 23.98
CA LYS A 40 15.60 23.86 23.82
C LYS A 40 14.58 22.76 23.53
N GLU A 41 13.43 22.79 24.20
CA GLU A 41 12.36 21.81 23.98
C GLU A 41 11.77 21.93 22.56
N ARG A 42 11.54 23.15 22.07
CA ARG A 42 11.12 23.38 20.68
C ARG A 42 12.16 22.91 19.67
N GLU A 43 13.44 23.17 19.90
CA GLU A 43 14.51 22.69 19.04
C GLU A 43 14.55 21.16 19.00
N LEU A 44 14.43 20.50 20.15
CA LEU A 44 14.35 19.05 20.24
C LEU A 44 13.11 18.50 19.52
N GLU A 45 11.96 19.16 19.63
CA GLU A 45 10.74 18.76 18.93
C GLU A 45 10.87 18.92 17.41
N ILE A 46 11.47 20.02 16.94
CA ILE A 46 11.75 20.26 15.52
C ILE A 46 12.71 19.21 14.98
N LEU A 47 13.77 18.89 15.73
CA LEU A 47 14.73 17.85 15.36
C LEU A 47 14.05 16.47 15.31
N ALA A 48 13.24 16.11 16.32
CA ALA A 48 12.50 14.85 16.34
C ALA A 48 11.54 14.74 15.15
N LYS A 49 10.82 15.81 14.81
CA LYS A 49 9.97 15.87 13.61
C LYS A 49 10.78 15.78 12.32
N GLY A 50 11.96 16.40 12.28
CA GLY A 50 12.90 16.30 11.16
C GLY A 50 13.38 14.87 10.92
N TYR A 51 13.79 14.16 11.98
CA TYR A 51 14.19 12.75 11.88
C TYR A 51 13.02 11.85 11.48
N ALA A 52 11.83 12.07 12.03
CA ALA A 52 10.63 11.33 11.62
C ALA A 52 10.26 11.56 10.15
N ALA A 53 10.41 12.79 9.66
CA ALA A 53 10.19 13.10 8.25
C ALA A 53 11.26 12.45 7.35
N GLN A 54 12.53 12.46 7.76
CA GLN A 54 13.62 11.79 7.03
C GLN A 54 13.40 10.28 6.94
N ALA A 55 13.02 9.62 8.04
CA ALA A 55 12.73 8.19 8.04
C ALA A 55 11.59 7.84 7.04
N ARG A 56 10.52 8.65 7.01
CA ARG A 56 9.43 8.47 6.02
C ARG A 56 9.90 8.68 4.58
N VAL A 57 10.76 9.66 4.34
CA VAL A 57 11.30 9.91 3.00
C VAL A 57 12.19 8.76 2.55
N GLU A 58 12.99 8.19 3.45
CA GLU A 58 13.84 7.03 3.15
C GLU A 58 13.01 5.78 2.87
N GLU A 59 11.95 5.54 3.63
CA GLU A 59 10.98 4.46 3.39
C GLU A 59 10.33 4.62 2.01
N ILE A 60 9.78 5.79 1.70
CA ILE A 60 9.18 6.09 0.38
C ILE A 60 10.21 5.92 -0.74
N ARG A 61 11.46 6.33 -0.53
CA ARG A 61 12.52 6.18 -1.54
C ARG A 61 12.86 4.71 -1.77
N THR A 62 12.88 3.91 -0.71
CA THR A 62 13.12 2.47 -0.78
C THR A 62 12.02 1.78 -1.57
N ASP A 63 10.75 2.14 -1.29
CA ASP A 63 9.60 1.66 -2.05
C ASP A 63 9.64 2.10 -3.51
N GLN A 64 10.05 3.33 -3.80
CA GLN A 64 10.21 3.79 -5.18
C GLN A 64 11.29 3.01 -5.92
N ILE A 65 12.41 2.71 -5.28
CA ILE A 65 13.49 1.92 -5.87
C ILE A 65 13.02 0.50 -6.15
N SER A 66 12.29 -0.14 -5.23
CA SER A 66 11.76 -1.50 -5.43
C SER A 66 10.75 -1.53 -6.59
N ILE A 67 9.82 -0.56 -6.64
CA ILE A 67 8.86 -0.42 -7.74
C ILE A 67 9.58 -0.21 -9.08
N GLN A 68 10.61 0.65 -9.11
CA GLN A 68 11.41 0.90 -10.32
C GLN A 68 12.19 -0.34 -10.76
N ALA A 69 12.79 -1.08 -9.82
CA ALA A 69 13.49 -2.33 -10.12
C ALA A 69 12.55 -3.36 -10.76
N HIS A 70 11.35 -3.53 -10.21
CA HIS A 70 10.33 -4.41 -10.80
C HIS A 70 9.82 -3.93 -12.17
N ALA A 71 9.73 -2.62 -12.38
CA ALA A 71 9.38 -2.08 -13.69
C ALA A 71 10.49 -2.31 -14.72
N GLN A 72 11.75 -2.12 -14.33
CA GLN A 72 12.92 -2.32 -15.18
C GLN A 72 13.14 -3.80 -15.53
N GLU A 73 12.92 -4.70 -14.57
CA GLU A 73 12.95 -6.16 -14.79
C GLU A 73 11.89 -6.59 -15.81
N ARG A 74 10.65 -6.09 -15.69
CA ARG A 74 9.61 -6.36 -16.70
C ARG A 74 9.99 -5.81 -18.07
N GLN A 75 10.57 -4.62 -18.12
CA GLN A 75 11.00 -4.01 -19.37
C GLN A 75 12.13 -4.80 -20.04
N SER A 76 13.10 -5.31 -19.27
CA SER A 76 14.19 -6.12 -19.82
C SER A 76 13.67 -7.47 -20.33
N LEU A 77 12.71 -8.09 -19.65
CA LEU A 77 12.03 -9.31 -20.12
C LEU A 77 11.29 -9.06 -21.44
N TYR A 78 10.53 -7.97 -21.55
CA TYR A 78 9.87 -7.61 -22.81
C TYR A 78 10.87 -7.31 -23.93
N GLN A 79 11.96 -6.62 -23.62
CA GLN A 79 13.01 -6.32 -24.59
C GLN A 79 13.69 -7.59 -25.10
N HIS A 80 13.99 -8.53 -24.20
CA HIS A 80 14.53 -9.84 -24.53
C HIS A 80 13.58 -10.65 -25.43
N ASP A 81 12.28 -10.65 -25.13
CA ASP A 81 11.26 -11.31 -25.97
C ASP A 81 11.14 -10.66 -27.36
N ILE A 82 11.25 -9.33 -27.44
CA ILE A 82 11.26 -8.58 -28.70
C ILE A 82 12.51 -8.94 -29.53
N GLU A 83 13.67 -9.07 -28.89
CA GLU A 83 14.92 -9.43 -29.57
C GLU A 83 14.90 -10.87 -30.12
N ILE A 84 14.31 -11.82 -29.39
CA ILE A 84 14.01 -13.16 -29.91
C ILE A 84 13.05 -13.07 -31.11
N GLY A 85 12.09 -12.14 -31.07
CA GLY A 85 11.14 -11.91 -32.15
C GLY A 85 11.75 -11.30 -33.43
N LYS A 86 12.85 -10.54 -33.33
CA LYS A 86 13.46 -9.80 -34.46
C LYS A 86 14.08 -10.69 -35.56
N GLY A 87 14.20 -12.00 -35.35
CA GLY A 87 14.65 -12.96 -36.36
C GLY A 87 13.63 -14.04 -36.74
N ALA A 88 12.46 -14.06 -36.10
CA ALA A 88 11.43 -15.06 -36.35
C ALA A 88 10.52 -14.64 -37.50
N SER A 89 10.20 -15.59 -38.40
CA SER A 89 9.18 -15.37 -39.42
C SER A 89 7.86 -14.93 -38.79
N GLN A 90 7.16 -13.98 -39.42
CA GLN A 90 5.83 -13.52 -38.98
C GLN A 90 4.85 -14.69 -38.78
N TRP A 91 5.02 -15.79 -39.52
CA TRP A 91 4.25 -17.02 -39.34
C TRP A 91 4.44 -17.64 -37.94
N ILE A 92 5.67 -17.69 -37.45
CA ILE A 92 6.02 -18.24 -36.13
C ILE A 92 5.51 -17.33 -35.02
N ILE A 93 5.60 -16.01 -35.22
CA ILE A 93 5.08 -15.00 -34.27
C ILE A 93 3.56 -15.13 -34.16
N ASN A 94 2.85 -15.19 -35.30
CA ASN A 94 1.41 -15.35 -35.33
C ASN A 94 0.96 -16.70 -34.75
N LEU A 95 1.72 -17.78 -35.00
CA LEU A 95 1.45 -19.10 -34.41
C LEU A 95 1.62 -19.08 -32.90
N ARG A 96 2.70 -18.48 -32.38
CA ARG A 96 2.91 -18.36 -30.92
C ARG A 96 1.82 -17.52 -30.26
N ALA A 97 1.45 -16.40 -30.88
CA ALA A 97 0.39 -15.53 -30.39
C ALA A 97 -0.97 -16.23 -30.36
N SER A 98 -1.22 -17.18 -31.28
CA SER A 98 -2.49 -17.91 -31.34
C SER A 98 -2.59 -19.07 -30.34
N VAL A 99 -1.49 -19.60 -29.80
CA VAL A 99 -1.51 -20.76 -28.87
C VAL A 99 -2.45 -20.52 -27.67
N ARG A 100 -2.36 -19.36 -27.01
CA ARG A 100 -3.19 -19.06 -25.83
C ARG A 100 -4.70 -18.99 -26.18
N PRO A 101 -5.13 -18.22 -27.20
CA PRO A 101 -6.51 -18.26 -27.68
C PRO A 101 -6.97 -19.66 -28.12
N VAL A 102 -6.15 -20.39 -28.88
CA VAL A 102 -6.49 -21.71 -29.41
C VAL A 102 -6.75 -22.71 -28.31
N ILE A 103 -5.92 -22.74 -27.26
CA ILE A 103 -6.16 -23.62 -26.10
C ILE A 103 -7.46 -23.24 -25.39
N THR A 104 -7.72 -21.94 -25.21
CA THR A 104 -8.94 -21.45 -24.56
C THR A 104 -10.19 -21.86 -25.32
N TYR A 105 -10.21 -21.63 -26.64
CA TYR A 105 -11.32 -22.05 -27.50
C TYR A 105 -11.43 -23.57 -27.60
N GLY A 106 -10.30 -24.30 -27.61
CA GLY A 106 -10.28 -25.75 -27.64
C GLY A 106 -10.92 -26.37 -26.39
N LEU A 107 -10.62 -25.84 -25.20
CA LEU A 107 -11.23 -26.29 -23.95
C LEU A 107 -12.74 -25.99 -23.90
N PHE A 108 -13.14 -24.78 -24.32
CA PHE A 108 -14.56 -24.42 -24.39
C PHE A 108 -15.33 -25.29 -25.40
N LEU A 109 -14.74 -25.50 -26.58
CA LEU A 109 -15.33 -26.33 -27.62
C LEU A 109 -15.43 -27.80 -27.19
N LEU A 110 -14.45 -28.31 -26.46
CA LEU A 110 -14.50 -29.66 -25.89
C LEU A 110 -15.65 -29.80 -24.88
N LEU A 111 -15.86 -28.81 -24.00
CA LEU A 111 -17.00 -28.79 -23.07
C LEU A 111 -18.32 -28.81 -23.83
N VAL A 112 -18.52 -27.89 -24.77
CA VAL A 112 -19.75 -27.81 -25.59
C VAL A 112 -19.97 -29.09 -26.38
N LEU A 113 -18.92 -29.69 -26.95
CA LEU A 113 -19.05 -30.94 -27.69
C LEU A 113 -19.46 -32.09 -26.78
N ILE A 114 -18.87 -32.22 -25.59
CA ILE A 114 -19.24 -33.27 -24.63
C ILE A 114 -20.71 -33.12 -24.22
N ASP A 115 -21.18 -31.90 -23.94
CA ASP A 115 -22.57 -31.66 -23.54
C ASP A 115 -23.55 -31.97 -24.67
N VAL A 116 -23.25 -31.51 -25.89
CA VAL A 116 -24.10 -31.73 -27.07
C VAL A 116 -24.13 -33.22 -27.45
N PHE A 117 -22.98 -33.90 -27.49
CA PHE A 117 -22.93 -35.33 -27.80
C PHE A 117 -23.56 -36.17 -26.69
N GLY A 118 -23.34 -35.83 -25.42
CA GLY A 118 -23.94 -36.50 -24.28
C GLY A 118 -25.47 -36.39 -24.31
N LEU A 119 -25.98 -35.20 -24.59
CA LEU A 119 -27.42 -34.96 -24.68
C LEU A 119 -28.05 -35.63 -25.91
N TYR A 120 -27.38 -35.59 -27.06
CA TYR A 120 -27.81 -36.32 -28.25
C TYR A 120 -27.89 -37.83 -27.98
N TYR A 121 -26.87 -38.40 -27.32
CA TYR A 121 -26.84 -39.82 -26.98
C TYR A 121 -27.93 -40.19 -25.95
N ALA A 122 -28.15 -39.36 -24.93
CA ALA A 122 -29.19 -39.57 -23.92
C ALA A 122 -30.61 -39.56 -24.51
N ILE A 123 -30.90 -38.62 -25.41
CA ILE A 123 -32.20 -38.60 -26.13
C ILE A 123 -32.32 -39.82 -27.04
N SER A 124 -31.24 -40.20 -27.73
CA SER A 124 -31.26 -41.36 -28.64
C SER A 124 -31.47 -42.70 -27.92
N THR A 125 -31.16 -42.77 -26.62
CA THR A 125 -31.36 -43.94 -25.76
C THR A 125 -32.72 -43.93 -25.05
N GLY A 126 -33.57 -42.92 -25.31
CA GLY A 126 -34.94 -42.83 -24.80
C GLY A 126 -35.09 -42.11 -23.46
N VAL A 127 -34.05 -41.43 -22.97
CA VAL A 127 -34.13 -40.59 -21.76
C VAL A 127 -34.87 -39.29 -22.09
N GLN A 128 -35.72 -38.82 -21.18
CA GLN A 128 -36.39 -37.53 -21.36
C GLN A 128 -35.36 -36.39 -21.38
N PHE A 129 -35.55 -35.42 -22.29
CA PHE A 129 -34.63 -34.29 -22.47
C PHE A 129 -34.35 -33.53 -21.16
N VAL A 130 -35.37 -33.33 -20.33
CA VAL A 130 -35.26 -32.59 -19.06
C VAL A 130 -34.35 -33.33 -18.09
N ASP A 131 -34.53 -34.64 -17.94
CA ASP A 131 -33.71 -35.46 -17.04
C ASP A 131 -32.26 -35.54 -17.54
N ALA A 132 -32.07 -35.69 -18.86
CA ALA A 132 -30.74 -35.71 -19.47
C ALA A 132 -30.00 -34.38 -19.30
N MET A 133 -30.69 -33.25 -19.50
CA MET A 133 -30.10 -31.92 -19.35
C MET A 133 -29.71 -31.65 -17.90
N ASN A 134 -30.57 -31.99 -16.92
CA ASN A 134 -30.28 -31.78 -15.51
C ASN A 134 -29.09 -32.62 -15.01
N GLN A 135 -28.79 -33.74 -15.67
CA GLN A 135 -27.66 -34.59 -15.32
C GLN A 135 -26.34 -34.16 -15.98
N ILE A 136 -26.41 -33.60 -17.19
CA ILE A 136 -25.24 -33.14 -17.96
C ILE A 136 -24.83 -31.74 -17.53
N TRP A 137 -25.80 -30.87 -17.24
CA TRP A 137 -25.62 -29.47 -16.88
C TRP A 137 -26.19 -29.18 -15.49
N ASP A 138 -25.68 -29.90 -14.50
CA ASP A 138 -26.10 -29.79 -13.11
C ASP A 138 -25.57 -28.52 -12.42
N ASP A 139 -26.03 -28.27 -11.19
CA ASP A 139 -25.66 -27.09 -10.42
C ASP A 139 -24.15 -27.01 -10.15
N ASP A 140 -23.49 -28.16 -9.97
CA ASP A 140 -22.04 -28.24 -9.76
C ASP A 140 -21.27 -27.88 -11.04
N ALA A 141 -21.66 -28.40 -12.20
CA ALA A 141 -21.08 -28.03 -13.49
C ALA A 141 -21.27 -26.54 -13.79
N GLN A 142 -22.46 -25.99 -13.50
CA GLN A 142 -22.75 -24.56 -13.63
C GLN A 142 -21.86 -23.70 -12.73
N LEU A 143 -21.65 -24.12 -11.48
CA LEU A 143 -20.82 -23.40 -10.52
C LEU A 143 -19.34 -23.40 -10.93
N ILE A 144 -18.83 -24.55 -11.39
CA ILE A 144 -17.46 -24.67 -11.91
C ILE A 144 -17.31 -23.77 -13.13
N TRP A 145 -18.26 -23.81 -14.07
CA TRP A 145 -18.24 -22.98 -15.27
C TRP A 145 -18.27 -21.48 -14.93
N ALA A 146 -19.16 -21.05 -14.04
CA ALA A 146 -19.24 -19.67 -13.58
C ALA A 146 -17.92 -19.19 -12.95
N SER A 147 -17.26 -20.06 -12.18
CA SER A 147 -15.95 -19.77 -11.56
C SER A 147 -14.85 -19.59 -12.62
N VAL A 148 -14.82 -20.45 -13.64
CA VAL A 148 -13.87 -20.35 -14.77
C VAL A 148 -14.08 -19.05 -15.55
N VAL A 149 -15.34 -18.71 -15.87
CA VAL A 149 -15.69 -17.46 -16.54
C VAL A 149 -15.29 -16.25 -15.69
N ALA A 150 -15.61 -16.27 -14.40
CA ALA A 150 -15.26 -15.18 -13.47
C ALA A 150 -13.74 -15.00 -13.36
N PHE A 151 -12.96 -16.08 -13.32
CA PHE A 151 -11.49 -15.99 -13.30
C PHE A 151 -10.93 -15.40 -14.61
N TRP A 152 -11.46 -15.85 -15.76
CA TRP A 152 -10.99 -15.41 -17.07
C TRP A 152 -11.30 -13.93 -17.33
N PHE A 153 -12.54 -13.50 -17.10
CA PHE A 153 -12.93 -12.10 -17.26
C PHE A 153 -12.45 -11.21 -16.11
N GLY A 154 -12.40 -11.73 -14.88
CA GLY A 154 -11.96 -11.01 -13.70
C GLY A 154 -10.48 -10.63 -13.76
N SER A 155 -9.60 -11.59 -14.11
CA SER A 155 -8.16 -11.31 -14.27
C SER A 155 -7.88 -10.26 -15.36
N GLN A 156 -8.68 -10.24 -16.43
CA GLN A 156 -8.56 -9.26 -17.51
C GLN A 156 -9.07 -7.86 -17.10
N ALA A 157 -10.03 -7.77 -16.18
CA ALA A 157 -10.48 -6.51 -15.61
C ALA A 157 -9.44 -5.88 -14.66
N PHE A 158 -8.74 -6.71 -13.87
CA PHE A 158 -7.69 -6.25 -12.96
C PHE A 158 -6.38 -5.92 -13.69
N SER A 159 -6.10 -6.53 -14.84
CA SER A 159 -4.92 -6.20 -15.68
C SER A 159 -4.97 -4.80 -16.32
N LYS A 160 -6.13 -4.14 -16.33
CA LYS A 160 -6.33 -2.81 -16.96
C LYS A 160 -6.32 -1.65 -15.96
N ARG A 161 -6.04 -1.88 -14.68
CA ARG A 161 -5.80 -0.84 -13.68
C ARG A 161 -4.37 -0.92 -13.19
#